data_AF-Q5VKJ2-F1
#
_entry.id   AF-Q5VKJ2-F1
#
_cell.length_a   1.000
_cell.length_b   1.000
_cell.length_c   1.000
_cell.angle_alpha   90.00
_cell.angle_beta   90.00
_cell.angle_gamma   90.00
#
_symmetry.space_group_name_H-M   'P 1'
#
loop_
_entity.id
_entity.type
_entity.pdbx_description
1 polymer ?
#
loop_
_entity_poly.entity_id
_entity_poly.type
_entity_poly.pdbx_seq_one_letter_code
_entity_poly.pdbx_strand_id
1 'polypeptide(L)'
;TNLMYEKCDILIPAALQRQITAKNVHQIKAHVIAEGANGPTTPYAHKELLKRNVMIIPDLFMNAGGVTVSYFEWLKNLNHVNYGRLNFKYEKEANMMLLDSVKEAMGKNVPPTKKFADRMDGASERDIIYSGLEYTMEHTAKTMMEISERYKLGLDFR
;
A
#
# COMPACT_ATOMS: atom_id res chain seq x y z
N THR A 1 27.99 -15.75 0.77
CA THR A 1 26.86 -16.31 0.00
C THR A 1 26.11 -15.18 -0.65
N ASN A 2 25.55 -15.35 -1.86
CA ASN A 2 24.83 -14.26 -2.54
C ASN A 2 23.38 -14.20 -2.00
N LEU A 3 23.00 -13.06 -1.43
CA LEU A 3 21.71 -12.84 -0.79
C LEU A 3 20.51 -13.20 -1.69
N MET A 4 20.63 -13.02 -3.02
CA MET A 4 19.56 -13.34 -3.97
C MET A 4 19.21 -14.83 -4.05
N TYR A 5 20.10 -15.72 -3.63
CA TYR A 5 19.94 -17.19 -3.78
C TYR A 5 19.68 -17.89 -2.43
N GLU A 6 19.52 -17.11 -1.37
CA GLU A 6 19.14 -17.62 -0.07
C GLU A 6 17.73 -18.21 -0.12
N LYS A 7 17.49 -19.20 0.74
CA LYS A 7 16.16 -19.78 0.87
C LYS A 7 15.29 -18.81 1.67
N CYS A 8 14.26 -18.27 1.04
CA CYS A 8 13.24 -17.44 1.67
C CYS A 8 11.89 -17.66 0.98
N ASP A 9 10.81 -17.19 1.61
CA ASP A 9 9.48 -17.24 1.00
C ASP A 9 9.30 -16.08 0.00
N ILE A 10 9.76 -14.89 0.40
CA ILE A 10 9.63 -13.63 -0.35
C ILE A 10 11.01 -13.05 -0.63
N LEU A 11 11.31 -12.78 -1.90
CA LEU A 11 12.50 -12.06 -2.35
C LEU A 11 12.11 -10.64 -2.79
N ILE A 12 12.79 -9.63 -2.24
CA ILE A 12 12.52 -8.22 -2.55
C ILE A 12 13.74 -7.59 -3.24
N PRO A 13 13.85 -7.65 -4.58
CA PRO A 13 14.91 -6.95 -5.29
C PRO A 13 14.64 -5.44 -5.25
N ALA A 14 15.42 -4.72 -4.46
CA ALA A 14 15.25 -3.28 -4.19
C ALA A 14 16.51 -2.44 -4.46
N ALA A 15 17.42 -2.92 -5.31
CA ALA A 15 18.70 -2.24 -5.58
C ALA A 15 18.77 -1.69 -7.01
N LEU A 16 19.07 -2.55 -7.99
CA LEU A 16 19.27 -2.17 -9.39
C LEU A 16 18.30 -2.92 -10.31
N GLN A 17 18.18 -2.44 -11.54
CA GLN A 17 17.48 -3.13 -12.62
C GLN A 17 18.22 -4.39 -13.09
N ARG A 18 17.50 -5.30 -13.75
CA ARG A 18 18.02 -6.49 -14.46
C ARG A 18 18.92 -7.41 -13.60
N GLN A 19 18.58 -7.60 -12.33
CA GLN A 19 19.31 -8.48 -11.42
C GLN A 19 18.92 -9.96 -11.56
N ILE A 20 17.65 -10.23 -11.88
CA ILE A 20 17.15 -11.58 -12.14
C ILE A 20 17.08 -11.78 -13.66
N THR A 21 17.94 -12.64 -14.17
CA THR A 21 18.21 -12.83 -15.61
C THR A 21 18.19 -14.31 -15.98
N ALA A 22 18.30 -14.63 -17.27
CA ALA A 22 18.45 -16.00 -17.76
C ALA A 22 19.61 -16.76 -17.08
N LYS A 23 20.66 -16.06 -16.66
CA LYS A 23 21.87 -16.67 -16.09
C LYS A 23 21.69 -17.17 -14.66
N ASN A 24 20.76 -16.59 -13.90
CA ASN A 24 20.63 -16.87 -12.46
C ASN A 24 19.21 -17.20 -12.00
N VAL A 25 18.20 -17.11 -12.86
CA VAL A 25 16.80 -17.40 -12.51
C VAL A 25 16.60 -18.78 -11.87
N HIS A 26 17.37 -19.79 -12.28
CA HIS A 26 17.33 -21.13 -11.73
C HIS A 26 17.84 -21.23 -10.28
N GLN A 27 18.62 -20.25 -9.82
CA GLN A 27 19.15 -20.20 -8.45
C GLN A 27 18.19 -19.53 -7.47
N ILE A 28 17.15 -18.85 -7.97
CA ILE A 28 16.12 -18.21 -7.15
C ILE A 28 15.28 -19.30 -6.48
N LYS A 29 15.19 -19.27 -5.16
CA LYS A 29 14.45 -20.26 -4.34
C LYS A 29 13.14 -19.74 -3.77
N ALA A 30 12.85 -18.45 -3.93
CA ALA A 30 11.66 -17.81 -3.38
C ALA A 30 10.37 -18.23 -4.10
N HIS A 31 9.27 -18.18 -3.37
CA HIS A 31 7.91 -18.43 -3.87
C HIS A 31 7.22 -17.16 -4.36
N VAL A 32 7.64 -16.01 -3.81
CA VAL A 32 7.14 -14.69 -4.20
C VAL A 32 8.31 -13.75 -4.46
N ILE A 33 8.21 -12.95 -5.50
CA ILE A 33 9.12 -11.85 -5.79
C ILE A 33 8.33 -10.55 -5.76
N ALA A 34 8.70 -9.64 -4.85
CA ALA A 34 8.09 -8.32 -4.74
C ALA A 34 9.07 -7.26 -5.27
N GLU A 35 8.83 -6.76 -6.47
CA GLU A 35 9.78 -5.91 -7.18
C GLU A 35 9.82 -4.47 -6.63
N GLY A 36 10.70 -4.22 -5.65
CA GLY A 36 10.90 -2.88 -5.10
C GLY A 36 11.69 -1.94 -6.02
N ALA A 37 12.64 -2.48 -6.79
CA ALA A 37 13.37 -1.73 -7.80
C ALA A 37 12.57 -1.60 -9.10
N ASN A 38 12.99 -0.68 -9.98
CA ASN A 38 12.45 -0.57 -11.34
C ASN A 38 13.10 -1.62 -12.25
N GLY A 39 12.30 -2.52 -12.82
CA GLY A 39 12.71 -3.56 -13.76
C GLY A 39 13.79 -4.53 -13.26
N PRO A 40 13.70 -5.11 -12.05
CA PRO A 40 14.73 -6.00 -11.53
C PRO A 40 14.76 -7.35 -12.24
N THR A 41 13.65 -7.79 -12.83
CA THR A 41 13.51 -9.08 -13.52
C THR A 41 13.44 -8.89 -15.03
N THR A 42 14.23 -9.66 -15.80
CA THR A 42 14.14 -9.61 -17.27
C THR A 42 12.93 -10.39 -17.79
N PRO A 43 12.41 -10.08 -18.99
CA PRO A 43 11.25 -10.80 -19.56
C PRO A 43 11.45 -12.30 -19.70
N TYR A 44 12.68 -12.75 -19.97
CA TYR A 44 13.00 -14.17 -20.00
C TYR A 44 12.91 -14.79 -18.60
N ALA A 45 13.50 -14.15 -17.59
CA ALA A 45 13.45 -14.65 -16.22
C ALA A 45 12.01 -14.70 -15.68
N HIS A 46 11.18 -13.69 -16.00
CA HIS A 46 9.75 -13.67 -15.68
C HIS A 46 9.03 -14.92 -16.17
N LYS A 47 9.21 -15.27 -17.45
CA LYS A 47 8.61 -16.48 -18.04
C LYS A 47 9.06 -17.77 -17.34
N GLU A 48 10.35 -17.88 -17.02
CA GLU A 48 10.88 -19.06 -16.33
C GLU A 48 10.39 -19.18 -14.88
N LEU A 49 10.18 -18.04 -14.20
CA LEU A 49 9.63 -18.00 -12.84
C LEU A 49 8.14 -18.36 -12.82
N LEU A 50 7.36 -17.86 -13.79
CA LEU A 50 5.95 -18.24 -13.94
C LEU A 50 5.77 -19.74 -14.18
N LYS A 51 6.59 -20.36 -15.04
CA LYS A 51 6.57 -21.83 -15.26
C LYS A 51 6.83 -22.61 -13.96
N ARG A 52 7.54 -22.00 -13.00
CA ARG A 52 7.85 -22.59 -11.69
C ARG A 52 6.83 -22.22 -10.61
N ASN A 53 5.70 -21.61 -10.98
CA ASN A 53 4.67 -21.10 -10.07
C ASN A 53 5.22 -20.10 -9.04
N VAL A 54 6.23 -19.31 -9.41
CA VAL A 54 6.69 -18.19 -8.59
C VAL A 54 5.85 -16.97 -8.92
N MET A 55 5.20 -16.40 -7.91
CA MET A 55 4.40 -15.19 -8.07
C MET A 55 5.30 -13.96 -8.12
N ILE A 56 5.09 -13.09 -9.11
CA ILE A 56 5.81 -11.82 -9.23
C ILE A 56 4.81 -10.69 -9.02
N ILE A 57 5.03 -9.88 -8.00
CA ILE A 57 4.33 -8.61 -7.80
C ILE A 57 5.12 -7.55 -8.56
N PRO A 58 4.57 -6.98 -9.65
CA PRO A 58 5.33 -6.19 -10.60
C PRO A 58 5.76 -4.85 -10.01
N ASP A 59 6.91 -4.37 -10.45
CA ASP A 59 7.49 -3.07 -10.11
C ASP A 59 6.52 -1.91 -10.28
N LEU A 60 5.77 -1.87 -11.39
CA LEU A 60 4.79 -0.84 -11.69
C LEU A 60 3.75 -0.63 -10.58
N PHE A 61 3.43 -1.69 -9.83
CA PHE A 61 2.53 -1.64 -8.68
C PHE A 61 3.30 -1.55 -7.36
N MET A 62 4.26 -2.47 -7.13
CA MET A 62 4.89 -2.67 -5.83
C MET A 62 5.64 -1.44 -5.31
N ASN A 63 6.26 -0.66 -6.21
CA ASN A 63 7.03 0.52 -5.82
C ASN A 63 6.27 1.85 -5.97
N ALA A 64 5.01 1.81 -6.42
CA ALA A 64 4.19 2.99 -6.71
C ALA A 64 3.94 3.87 -5.48
N GLY A 65 4.04 3.31 -4.27
CA GLY A 65 3.83 4.05 -3.03
C GLY A 65 4.73 5.28 -2.87
N GLY A 66 5.96 5.26 -3.41
CA GLY A 66 6.83 6.44 -3.43
C GLY A 66 6.27 7.59 -4.27
N VAL A 67 5.71 7.27 -5.44
CA VAL A 67 5.07 8.24 -6.34
C VAL A 67 3.76 8.75 -5.72
N THR A 68 2.96 7.87 -5.12
CA THR A 68 1.71 8.23 -4.43
C THR A 68 1.94 9.23 -3.30
N VAL A 69 2.92 8.98 -2.43
CA VAL A 69 3.21 9.90 -1.32
C VAL A 69 3.85 11.20 -1.82
N SER A 70 4.68 11.14 -2.88
CA SER A 70 5.22 12.36 -3.53
C SER A 70 4.10 13.22 -4.12
N TYR A 71 3.04 12.61 -4.64
CA TYR A 71 1.86 13.32 -5.10
C TYR A 71 1.12 14.01 -3.94
N PHE A 72 0.99 13.36 -2.79
CA PHE A 72 0.42 13.99 -1.59
C PHE A 72 1.27 15.16 -1.08
N GLU A 73 2.60 15.05 -1.13
CA GLU A 73 3.51 16.15 -0.81
C GLU A 73 3.31 17.33 -1.77
N TRP A 74 3.19 17.07 -3.07
CA TRP A 74 2.92 18.12 -4.05
C TRP A 74 1.58 18.83 -3.79
N LEU A 75 0.52 18.08 -3.49
CA LEU A 75 -0.78 18.66 -3.11
C LEU A 75 -0.70 19.50 -1.84
N LYS A 76 0.05 19.05 -0.83
CA LYS A 76 0.29 19.83 0.40
C LYS A 76 0.96 21.16 0.08
N ASN A 77 2.00 21.13 -0.76
CA ASN A 77 2.75 22.33 -1.13
C ASN A 77 1.89 23.36 -1.88
N LEU A 78 0.95 22.91 -2.72
CA LEU A 78 0.00 23.79 -3.40
C LEU A 78 -1.03 24.42 -2.45
N ASN A 79 -1.48 23.68 -1.43
CA ASN A 79 -2.52 24.16 -0.51
C ASN A 79 -1.97 25.08 0.59
N HIS A 80 -0.64 25.16 0.77
CA HIS A 80 0.04 25.98 1.78
C HIS A 80 -0.49 25.82 3.23
N VAL A 81 -1.19 24.73 3.51
CA VAL A 81 -1.84 24.45 4.79
C VAL A 81 -1.54 23.01 5.18
N ASN A 82 -1.15 22.81 6.44
CA ASN A 82 -1.04 21.46 6.99
C ASN A 82 -2.43 20.85 7.11
N TYR A 83 -2.61 19.64 6.57
CA TYR A 83 -3.88 18.94 6.66
C TYR A 83 -4.37 18.84 8.12
N GLY A 84 -5.68 19.04 8.31
CA GLY A 84 -6.33 19.02 9.62
C GLY A 84 -6.24 20.33 10.42
N ARG A 85 -5.25 21.20 10.15
CA ARG A 85 -4.99 22.42 10.96
C ARG A 85 -6.19 23.37 11.04
N LEU A 86 -6.99 23.46 9.99
CA LEU A 86 -8.17 24.34 9.95
C LEU A 86 -9.42 23.71 10.60
N ASN A 87 -9.45 22.37 10.71
CA ASN A 87 -10.68 21.65 11.03
C ASN A 87 -10.65 20.92 12.38
N PHE A 88 -9.47 20.68 12.99
CA PHE A 88 -9.36 19.83 14.19
C PHE A 88 -10.32 20.21 15.31
N LYS A 89 -10.38 21.51 15.65
CA LYS A 89 -11.28 22.00 16.71
C LYS A 89 -12.75 21.83 16.32
N TYR A 90 -13.09 22.15 15.08
CA TYR A 90 -14.45 22.06 14.56
C TYR A 90 -14.95 20.60 14.51
N GLU A 91 -14.13 19.68 14.02
CA GLU A 91 -14.46 18.25 13.96
C GLU A 91 -14.59 17.64 15.36
N LYS A 92 -13.70 18.00 16.30
CA LYS A 92 -13.80 17.57 17.70
C LYS A 92 -15.10 18.03 18.34
N GLU A 93 -15.43 19.32 18.20
CA GLU A 93 -16.66 19.89 18.75
C GLU A 93 -17.89 19.24 18.14
N ALA A 94 -17.92 19.04 16.81
CA ALA A 94 -19.01 18.35 16.13
C ALA A 94 -19.19 16.90 16.61
N ASN A 95 -18.09 16.15 16.77
CA ASN A 95 -18.12 14.77 17.28
C ASN A 95 -18.62 14.69 18.73
N MET A 96 -18.26 15.66 19.57
CA MET A 96 -18.76 15.77 20.94
C MET A 96 -20.27 16.08 20.96
N MET A 97 -20.73 17.02 20.14
CA MET A 97 -22.17 17.34 20.02
C MET A 97 -22.99 16.14 19.53
N LEU A 98 -22.43 15.31 18.62
CA LEU A 98 -23.05 14.06 18.18
C LEU A 98 -23.17 13.07 19.34
N LEU A 99 -22.12 12.90 20.15
CA LEU A 99 -22.15 12.01 21.32
C LEU A 99 -23.18 12.48 22.36
N ASP A 100 -23.25 13.79 22.61
CA ASP A 100 -24.23 14.36 23.53
C ASP A 100 -25.67 14.18 23.03
N SER A 101 -25.92 14.37 21.73
CA SER A 101 -27.23 14.09 21.13
C SER A 101 -27.64 12.62 21.29
N VAL A 102 -26.70 11.69 21.13
CA VAL A 102 -26.95 10.25 21.35
C VAL A 102 -27.22 9.96 22.83
N LYS A 103 -26.50 10.60 23.76
CA LYS A 103 -26.75 10.48 25.20
C LYS A 103 -28.14 10.94 25.58
N GLU A 104 -28.58 12.09 25.06
CA GLU A 104 -29.92 12.62 25.30
C GLU A 104 -30.99 11.67 24.79
N ALA A 105 -30.84 11.16 23.56
CA ALA A 105 -31.79 10.22 22.95
C ALA A 105 -31.88 8.87 23.69
N MET A 106 -30.75 8.36 24.20
CA MET A 106 -30.69 7.06 24.87
C MET A 106 -30.92 7.12 26.39
N GLY A 107 -30.89 8.33 26.98
CA GLY A 107 -30.93 8.53 28.43
C GLY A 107 -29.77 7.85 29.18
N LYS A 108 -28.66 7.55 28.50
CA LYS A 108 -27.50 6.83 29.05
C LYS A 108 -26.21 7.48 28.63
N ASN A 109 -25.21 7.45 29.51
CA ASN A 109 -23.87 7.94 29.19
C ASN A 109 -23.19 6.99 28.18
N VAL A 110 -22.91 7.49 26.99
CA VAL A 110 -22.16 6.78 25.94
C VAL A 110 -20.80 7.46 25.78
N PRO A 111 -19.75 6.99 26.47
CA PRO A 111 -18.41 7.54 26.30
C PRO A 111 -17.81 7.11 24.96
N PRO A 112 -16.91 7.91 24.36
CA PRO A 112 -16.17 7.50 23.18
C PRO A 112 -15.33 6.25 23.48
N THR A 113 -15.33 5.29 22.55
CA THR A 113 -14.37 4.18 22.62
C THR A 113 -12.95 4.72 22.44
N LYS A 114 -11.94 3.99 22.92
CA LYS A 114 -10.53 4.40 22.76
C LYS A 114 -10.17 4.72 21.30
N LYS A 115 -10.57 3.86 20.37
CA LYS A 115 -10.35 4.06 18.92
C LYS A 115 -11.01 5.34 18.39
N PHE A 116 -12.19 5.69 18.90
CA PHE A 116 -12.88 6.91 18.48
C PHE A 116 -12.27 8.14 19.13
N ALA A 117 -11.92 8.08 20.41
CA ALA A 117 -11.23 9.16 21.12
C ALA A 117 -9.91 9.54 20.43
N ASP A 118 -9.14 8.54 19.98
CA ASP A 118 -7.87 8.76 19.25
C ASP A 118 -8.05 9.43 17.87
N ARG A 119 -9.27 9.40 17.30
CA ARG A 119 -9.60 9.98 15.97
C ARG A 119 -10.56 11.16 16.02
N MET A 120 -11.01 11.54 17.22
CA MET A 120 -12.07 12.53 17.41
C MET A 120 -11.65 13.93 16.96
N ASP A 121 -10.35 14.22 17.09
CA ASP A 121 -9.74 15.49 16.69
C ASP A 121 -9.59 15.62 15.17
N GLY A 122 -10.03 14.63 14.38
CA GLY A 122 -9.90 14.62 12.93
C GLY A 122 -8.63 13.95 12.42
N ALA A 123 -8.48 13.87 11.11
CA ALA A 123 -7.33 13.21 10.49
C ALA A 123 -6.12 14.14 10.43
N SER A 124 -5.01 13.74 11.05
CA SER A 124 -3.73 14.46 10.89
C SER A 124 -3.16 14.24 9.49
N GLU A 125 -2.15 15.04 9.12
CA GLU A 125 -1.38 14.82 7.89
C GLU A 125 -0.85 13.38 7.80
N ARG A 126 -0.35 12.84 8.92
CA ARG A 126 0.08 11.45 8.99
C ARG A 126 -1.08 10.50 8.69
N ASP A 127 -2.23 10.70 9.31
CA ASP A 127 -3.37 9.82 9.08
C ASP A 127 -3.84 9.85 7.63
N ILE A 128 -3.81 11.02 6.98
CA ILE A 128 -4.19 11.19 5.58
C ILE A 128 -3.20 10.50 4.66
N ILE A 129 -1.89 10.65 4.89
CA ILE A 129 -0.87 9.99 4.06
C ILE A 129 -0.98 8.47 4.19
N TYR A 130 -1.10 7.95 5.41
CA TYR A 130 -1.16 6.51 5.64
C TYR A 130 -2.44 5.90 5.08
N SER A 131 -3.61 6.49 5.39
CA SER A 131 -4.89 5.98 4.89
C SER A 131 -5.05 6.16 3.37
N GLY A 132 -4.55 7.26 2.81
CA GLY A 132 -4.53 7.50 1.37
C GLY A 132 -3.66 6.49 0.64
N LEU A 133 -2.45 6.23 1.15
CA LEU A 133 -1.55 5.22 0.58
C LEU A 133 -2.15 3.82 0.69
N GLU A 134 -2.66 3.43 1.86
CA GLU A 134 -3.32 2.14 2.09
C GLU A 134 -4.47 1.94 1.11
N TYR A 135 -5.37 2.93 1.00
CA TYR A 135 -6.49 2.90 0.07
C TYR A 135 -6.04 2.72 -1.38
N THR A 136 -5.06 3.51 -1.84
CA THR A 136 -4.56 3.41 -3.22
C THR A 136 -3.98 2.03 -3.49
N MET A 137 -3.11 1.52 -2.60
CA MET A 137 -2.46 0.22 -2.79
C MET A 137 -3.47 -0.93 -2.74
N GLU A 138 -4.43 -0.91 -1.80
CA GLU A 138 -5.47 -1.92 -1.69
C GLU A 138 -6.39 -1.92 -2.93
N HIS A 139 -6.85 -0.75 -3.34
CA HIS A 139 -7.75 -0.61 -4.48
C HIS A 139 -7.08 -1.11 -5.77
N THR A 140 -5.85 -0.67 -6.05
CA THR A 140 -5.12 -1.11 -7.24
C THR A 140 -4.78 -2.60 -7.19
N ALA A 141 -4.44 -3.16 -6.03
CA ALA A 141 -4.24 -4.61 -5.88
C ALA A 141 -5.50 -5.40 -6.25
N LYS A 142 -6.67 -4.98 -5.74
CA LYS A 142 -7.95 -5.63 -6.06
C LYS A 142 -8.25 -5.54 -7.56
N THR A 143 -8.10 -4.37 -8.16
CA THR A 143 -8.28 -4.21 -9.62
C THR A 143 -7.34 -5.11 -10.42
N MET A 144 -6.08 -5.24 -10.00
CA MET A 144 -5.10 -6.12 -10.65
C MET A 144 -5.51 -7.60 -10.55
N MET A 145 -6.01 -8.03 -9.38
CA MET A 145 -6.54 -9.38 -9.18
C MET A 145 -7.78 -9.64 -10.06
N GLU A 146 -8.73 -8.71 -10.09
CA GLU A 146 -9.93 -8.78 -10.93
C GLU A 146 -9.59 -8.90 -12.42
N ILE A 147 -8.60 -8.12 -12.89
CA ILE A 147 -8.12 -8.19 -14.27
C ILE A 147 -7.45 -9.54 -14.55
N SER A 148 -6.59 -10.03 -13.64
CA SER A 148 -5.96 -11.34 -13.79
C SER A 148 -6.99 -12.47 -13.90
N GLU A 149 -8.03 -12.44 -13.05
CA GLU A 149 -9.13 -13.41 -13.12
C GLU A 149 -9.92 -13.29 -14.43
N ARG A 150 -10.28 -12.06 -14.82
CA ARG A 150 -11.07 -11.79 -16.05
C ARG A 150 -10.38 -12.31 -17.30
N TYR A 151 -9.07 -12.14 -17.40
CA TYR A 151 -8.27 -12.57 -18.56
C TYR A 151 -7.58 -13.93 -18.37
N LYS A 152 -7.82 -14.62 -17.24
CA LYS A 152 -7.23 -15.92 -16.91
C LYS A 152 -5.69 -15.93 -16.97
N LEU A 153 -5.07 -14.86 -16.45
CA LEU A 153 -3.62 -14.67 -16.46
C LEU A 153 -2.91 -15.48 -15.36
N GLY A 154 -3.65 -15.92 -14.33
CA GLY A 154 -3.09 -16.69 -13.22
C GLY A 154 -2.14 -15.84 -12.38
N LEU A 155 -0.87 -16.24 -12.30
CA LEU A 155 0.16 -15.52 -11.54
C LEU A 155 0.86 -14.42 -12.37
N ASP A 156 0.47 -14.22 -13.62
CA ASP A 156 1.02 -13.17 -14.47
C ASP A 156 0.33 -11.83 -14.21
N PHE A 157 0.86 -11.10 -13.22
CA PHE A 157 0.35 -9.78 -12.82
C PHE A 157 1.03 -8.61 -13.55
N ARG A 158 2.04 -8.88 -14.39
CA ARG A 158 2.82 -7.85 -15.08
C ARG A 158 2.16 -7.39 -16.36
#